data_AF-A0A7W3W0N5-F1
#
_entry.id   AF-A0A7W3W0N5-F1
#
_cell.length_a   1.000
_cell.length_b   1.000
_cell.length_c   1.000
_cell.angle_alpha   90.00
_cell.angle_beta   90.00
_cell.angle_gamma   90.00
#
_symmetry.space_group_name_H-M   'P 1'
#
loop_
_entity.id
_entity.type
_entity.pdbx_description
1 polymer ?
#
loop_
_entity_poly.entity_id
_entity_poly.type
_entity_poly.pdbx_seq_one_letter_code
_entity_poly.pdbx_strand_id
1 'polypeptide(L)'
;MRFGVFLVSGRFPGQDDAAVLRRTVRAACAAEAAGFDDVWLAEHHFMPYGVCPSAITLAAHVLGQTSRISVGTAVSVLSTTHPVALAEQWSMLDAVSDGRLRLGVGRGGPWQDLEVFGTGLPRYETGFAESVDLLLTAATGRVSAEGSHFAFREVGLRPVPQRSLNVVVACGGPTSSAVRLAAERKLPLLLGLHADDAEKAATVAAYGAPAAHVSTVLCQVGDDASAVVRRALPGWLSDGLAAHVPVDDRPGPARDPWEYTEKLCAIHPVGPVEQCVETLRTSLRRTGVSHVIMFVEGSGTPEGTLANIARIGAEVLPALRGLAPSSL
;
A
#
# COMPACT_ATOMS: atom_id res chain seq x y z
N MET A 1 -11.11 9.27 11.78
CA MET A 1 -9.90 9.19 10.93
C MET A 1 -9.12 7.95 11.31
N ARG A 2 -8.35 7.41 10.36
CA ARG A 2 -7.49 6.24 10.57
C ARG A 2 -6.05 6.57 10.17
N PHE A 3 -5.11 6.09 10.96
CA PHE A 3 -3.68 6.27 10.73
C PHE A 3 -2.99 4.92 10.77
N GLY A 4 -2.38 4.54 9.65
CA GLY A 4 -1.65 3.29 9.50
C GLY A 4 -0.18 3.49 9.22
N VAL A 5 0.57 2.41 9.32
CA VAL A 5 1.95 2.31 8.85
C VAL A 5 1.97 1.59 7.50
N PHE A 6 2.76 2.07 6.55
CA PHE A 6 3.05 1.43 5.28
C PHE A 6 4.50 0.93 5.30
N LEU A 7 4.68 -0.38 5.11
CA LEU A 7 5.97 -1.05 5.09
C LEU A 7 6.22 -1.64 3.70
N VAL A 8 7.23 -1.11 3.03
CA VAL A 8 7.68 -1.55 1.71
C VAL A 8 8.59 -2.77 1.82
N SER A 9 9.13 -3.04 3.02
CA SER A 9 10.21 -4.02 3.21
C SER A 9 11.41 -3.66 2.33
N GLY A 10 11.78 -2.38 2.33
CA GLY A 10 12.84 -1.87 1.47
C GLY A 10 14.19 -2.41 1.87
N ARG A 11 14.97 -2.96 0.92
CA ARG A 11 16.35 -3.38 1.17
C ARG A 11 17.30 -2.25 0.83
N PHE A 12 17.71 -1.51 1.86
CA PHE A 12 18.72 -0.46 1.71
C PHE A 12 20.11 -1.10 1.47
N PRO A 13 21.06 -0.35 0.89
CA PRO A 13 22.39 -0.87 0.55
C PRO A 13 23.06 -1.60 1.73
N GLY A 14 23.65 -2.77 1.45
CA GLY A 14 24.36 -3.60 2.43
C GLY A 14 23.47 -4.46 3.34
N GLN A 15 22.17 -4.55 3.08
CA GLN A 15 21.22 -5.32 3.90
C GLN A 15 20.88 -6.68 3.30
N ASP A 16 20.57 -7.64 4.17
CA ASP A 16 20.13 -9.00 3.85
C ASP A 16 18.61 -9.11 3.78
N ASP A 17 18.08 -9.78 2.75
CA ASP A 17 16.64 -9.92 2.50
C ASP A 17 15.89 -10.53 3.69
N ALA A 18 16.45 -11.58 4.30
CA ALA A 18 15.79 -12.24 5.43
C ALA A 18 15.78 -11.35 6.68
N ALA A 19 16.84 -10.57 6.91
CA ALA A 19 16.88 -9.56 7.96
C ALA A 19 15.84 -8.44 7.73
N VAL A 20 15.64 -8.01 6.48
CA VAL A 20 14.61 -7.04 6.10
C VAL A 20 13.21 -7.56 6.42
N LEU A 21 12.87 -8.79 6.04
CA LEU A 21 11.55 -9.36 6.38
C LEU A 21 11.34 -9.47 7.89
N ARG A 22 12.36 -9.93 8.64
CA ARG A 22 12.28 -10.01 10.12
C ARG A 22 12.08 -8.64 10.78
N ARG A 23 12.70 -7.56 10.26
CA ARG A 23 12.47 -6.22 10.81
C ARG A 23 11.13 -5.63 10.37
N THR A 24 10.60 -5.97 9.19
CA THR A 24 9.25 -5.57 8.77
C THR A 24 8.22 -6.08 9.76
N VAL A 25 8.30 -7.36 10.17
CA VAL A 25 7.41 -7.94 11.18
C VAL A 25 7.55 -7.22 12.53
N ARG A 26 8.79 -6.91 12.95
CA ARG A 26 9.04 -6.14 14.19
C ARG A 26 8.45 -4.73 14.12
N ALA A 27 8.58 -4.04 12.99
CA ALA A 27 7.99 -2.72 12.76
C ALA A 27 6.46 -2.78 12.81
N ALA A 28 5.84 -3.82 12.26
CA ALA A 28 4.40 -4.03 12.35
C ALA A 28 3.91 -4.21 13.81
N CYS A 29 4.63 -5.01 14.61
CA CYS A 29 4.33 -5.17 16.04
C CYS A 29 4.54 -3.85 16.82
N ALA A 30 5.59 -3.10 16.48
CA ALA A 30 5.83 -1.78 17.07
C ALA A 30 4.72 -0.77 16.71
N ALA A 31 4.16 -0.84 15.50
CA ALA A 31 3.02 -0.02 15.09
C ALA A 31 1.77 -0.33 15.93
N GLU A 32 1.49 -1.61 16.23
CA GLU A 32 0.42 -1.99 17.15
C GLU A 32 0.64 -1.38 18.55
N ALA A 33 1.86 -1.52 19.10
CA ALA A 33 2.21 -0.97 20.41
C ALA A 33 2.13 0.56 20.45
N ALA A 34 2.47 1.23 19.35
CA ALA A 34 2.44 2.68 19.20
C ALA A 34 1.02 3.25 18.93
N GLY A 35 0.00 2.40 18.81
CA GLY A 35 -1.40 2.84 18.71
C GLY A 35 -1.88 3.20 17.30
N PHE A 36 -1.21 2.69 16.26
CA PHE A 36 -1.70 2.78 14.88
C PHE A 36 -2.93 1.88 14.65
N ASP A 37 -3.77 2.28 13.70
CA ASP A 37 -5.03 1.61 13.36
C ASP A 37 -4.82 0.40 12.42
N ASP A 38 -3.78 0.46 11.58
CA ASP A 38 -3.45 -0.58 10.61
C ASP A 38 -1.97 -0.59 10.17
N VAL A 39 -1.52 -1.74 9.65
CA VAL A 39 -0.23 -1.93 8.96
C VAL A 39 -0.51 -2.37 7.53
N TRP A 40 0.13 -1.76 6.55
CA TRP A 40 -0.01 -2.07 5.13
C TRP A 40 1.32 -2.54 4.54
N LEU A 41 1.29 -3.62 3.77
CA LEU A 41 2.48 -4.31 3.28
C LEU A 41 2.54 -4.23 1.75
N ALA A 42 3.67 -3.76 1.21
CA ALA A 42 3.90 -3.75 -0.23
C ALA A 42 4.27 -5.13 -0.78
N GLU A 43 4.03 -5.33 -2.07
CA GLU A 43 4.43 -6.53 -2.82
C GLU A 43 5.35 -6.12 -3.97
N HIS A 44 6.48 -6.80 -4.07
CA HIS A 44 7.49 -6.57 -5.11
C HIS A 44 8.15 -7.90 -5.49
N HIS A 45 8.37 -8.09 -6.80
CA HIS A 45 8.97 -9.29 -7.36
C HIS A 45 10.31 -8.96 -8.01
N PHE A 46 11.33 -9.77 -7.74
CA PHE A 46 12.63 -9.73 -8.42
C PHE A 46 13.41 -8.38 -8.33
N MET A 47 13.06 -7.49 -7.40
CA MET A 47 13.72 -6.19 -7.24
C MET A 47 14.13 -5.91 -5.79
N PRO A 48 15.30 -5.31 -5.55
CA PRO A 48 15.76 -4.95 -4.21
C PRO A 48 15.01 -3.74 -3.63
N TYR A 49 14.17 -3.07 -4.43
CA TYR A 49 13.30 -2.00 -3.95
C TYR A 49 12.41 -2.45 -2.78
N GLY A 50 11.90 -3.68 -2.81
CA GLY A 50 11.20 -4.31 -1.69
C GLY A 50 11.30 -5.83 -1.79
N VAL A 51 11.58 -6.50 -0.68
CA VAL A 51 11.89 -7.95 -0.67
C VAL A 51 10.70 -8.84 -0.29
N CYS A 52 9.49 -8.28 -0.25
CA CYS A 52 8.26 -9.02 0.04
C CYS A 52 7.57 -9.44 -1.26
N PRO A 53 7.69 -10.71 -1.70
CA PRO A 53 7.05 -11.19 -2.94
C PRO A 53 5.57 -11.54 -2.77
N SER A 54 5.05 -11.57 -1.55
CA SER A 54 3.64 -11.87 -1.31
C SER A 54 3.14 -11.08 -0.10
N ALA A 55 2.47 -9.96 -0.36
CA ALA A 55 1.95 -9.10 0.70
C ALA A 55 0.90 -9.85 1.54
N ILE A 56 0.09 -10.72 0.92
CA ILE A 56 -0.93 -11.51 1.63
C ILE A 56 -0.32 -12.58 2.55
N THR A 57 0.81 -13.19 2.14
CA THR A 57 1.53 -14.15 2.98
C THR A 57 2.19 -13.47 4.17
N LEU A 58 2.85 -12.32 3.94
CA LEU A 58 3.41 -11.54 5.04
C LEU A 58 2.31 -10.99 5.97
N ALA A 59 1.16 -10.60 5.41
CA ALA A 59 0.00 -10.18 6.18
C ALA A 59 -0.50 -11.29 7.10
N ALA A 60 -0.59 -12.54 6.61
CA ALA A 60 -0.94 -13.70 7.43
C ALA A 60 -0.01 -13.85 8.64
N HIS A 61 1.30 -13.71 8.42
CA HIS A 61 2.28 -13.79 9.49
C HIS A 61 2.10 -12.65 10.51
N VAL A 62 1.95 -11.41 10.05
CA VAL A 62 1.74 -10.24 10.94
C VAL A 62 0.42 -10.35 11.70
N LEU A 63 -0.65 -10.84 11.08
CA LEU A 63 -1.93 -11.10 11.76
C LEU A 63 -1.77 -12.10 12.91
N GLY A 64 -0.92 -13.11 12.76
CA GLY A 64 -0.61 -14.08 13.82
C GLY A 64 0.31 -13.53 14.93
N GLN A 65 1.05 -12.45 14.67
CA GLN A 65 1.93 -11.79 15.66
C GLN A 65 1.25 -10.63 16.40
N THR A 66 0.04 -10.27 16.00
CA THR A 66 -0.69 -9.09 16.52
C THR A 66 -2.10 -9.46 16.93
N SER A 67 -2.72 -8.66 17.79
CA SER A 67 -4.02 -9.02 18.41
C SER A 67 -5.15 -8.03 18.12
N ARG A 68 -4.82 -6.78 17.76
CA ARG A 68 -5.77 -5.67 17.62
C ARG A 68 -5.61 -4.95 16.29
N ILE A 69 -4.38 -4.72 15.82
CA ILE A 69 -4.14 -3.94 14.61
C ILE A 69 -4.71 -4.67 13.38
N SER A 70 -5.30 -3.89 12.46
CA SER A 70 -5.68 -4.43 11.15
C SER A 70 -4.45 -4.53 10.25
N VAL A 71 -4.42 -5.49 9.33
CA VAL A 71 -3.30 -5.69 8.41
C VAL A 71 -3.82 -5.64 6.98
N GLY A 72 -3.15 -4.87 6.13
CA GLY A 72 -3.53 -4.56 4.76
C GLY A 72 -2.45 -4.91 3.75
N THR A 73 -2.87 -5.14 2.51
CA THR A 73 -1.96 -5.22 1.36
C THR A 73 -1.96 -3.89 0.60
N ALA A 74 -0.81 -3.34 0.27
CA ALA A 74 -0.66 -2.09 -0.50
C ALA A 74 0.42 -2.26 -1.58
N VAL A 75 0.25 -3.17 -2.54
CA VAL A 75 -0.98 -3.92 -2.87
C VAL A 75 -0.69 -5.41 -3.07
N SER A 76 -1.73 -6.25 -3.12
CA SER A 76 -1.67 -7.52 -3.84
C SER A 76 -1.79 -7.27 -5.35
N VAL A 77 -0.89 -7.84 -6.15
CA VAL A 77 -0.81 -7.57 -7.59
C VAL A 77 -1.72 -8.51 -8.36
N LEU A 78 -2.85 -8.00 -8.88
CA LEU A 78 -3.84 -8.82 -9.59
C LEU A 78 -3.38 -9.24 -10.98
N SER A 79 -2.37 -8.60 -11.56
CA SER A 79 -1.82 -9.03 -12.85
C SER A 79 -0.96 -10.29 -12.75
N THR A 80 -0.55 -10.70 -11.55
CA THR A 80 0.28 -11.89 -11.31
C THR A 80 -0.38 -12.90 -10.36
N THR A 81 -1.53 -12.56 -9.79
CA THR A 81 -2.28 -13.41 -8.84
C THR A 81 -3.65 -13.80 -9.40
N HIS A 82 -4.05 -15.07 -9.22
CA HIS A 82 -5.40 -15.52 -9.54
C HIS A 82 -6.43 -14.94 -8.55
N PRO A 83 -7.46 -14.19 -8.98
CA PRO A 83 -8.36 -13.46 -8.09
C PRO A 83 -9.18 -14.37 -7.17
N VAL A 84 -9.58 -15.56 -7.63
CA VAL A 84 -10.28 -16.54 -6.78
C VAL A 84 -9.37 -17.08 -5.66
N ALA A 85 -8.08 -17.32 -5.94
CA ALA A 85 -7.14 -17.79 -4.93
C ALA A 85 -6.89 -16.70 -3.86
N LEU A 86 -6.79 -15.43 -4.28
CA LEU A 86 -6.71 -14.30 -3.35
C LEU A 86 -8.00 -14.18 -2.51
N ALA A 87 -9.18 -14.48 -3.07
CA ALA A 87 -10.43 -14.50 -2.33
C ALA A 87 -10.45 -15.62 -1.26
N GLU A 88 -9.95 -16.81 -1.58
CA GLU A 88 -9.82 -17.91 -0.60
C GLU A 88 -8.86 -17.55 0.52
N GLN A 89 -7.69 -17.00 0.18
CA GLN A 89 -6.71 -16.51 1.15
C GLN A 89 -7.31 -15.43 2.04
N TRP A 90 -8.02 -14.47 1.46
CA TRP A 90 -8.72 -13.45 2.24
C TRP A 90 -9.76 -14.07 3.17
N SER A 91 -10.64 -14.94 2.67
CA SER A 91 -11.69 -15.58 3.46
C SER A 91 -11.11 -16.36 4.65
N MET A 92 -10.02 -17.10 4.40
CA MET A 92 -9.30 -17.84 5.44
C MET A 92 -8.71 -16.91 6.49
N LEU A 93 -7.96 -15.89 6.07
CA LEU A 93 -7.31 -14.95 6.97
C LEU A 93 -8.32 -14.09 7.74
N ASP A 94 -9.44 -13.78 7.11
CA ASP A 94 -10.53 -13.06 7.72
C ASP A 94 -11.14 -13.84 8.90
N ALA A 95 -11.40 -15.12 8.68
CA ALA A 95 -11.95 -16.02 9.70
C ALA A 95 -11.01 -16.21 10.89
N VAL A 96 -9.70 -16.39 10.66
CA VAL A 96 -8.74 -16.65 11.74
C VAL A 96 -8.23 -15.37 12.43
N SER A 97 -8.43 -14.20 11.82
CA SER A 97 -7.99 -12.92 12.39
C SER A 97 -9.12 -12.05 12.95
N ASP A 98 -10.35 -12.57 12.99
CA ASP A 98 -11.55 -11.85 13.42
C ASP A 98 -11.75 -10.54 12.62
N GLY A 99 -11.72 -10.65 11.29
CA GLY A 99 -12.05 -9.52 10.43
C GLY A 99 -10.95 -8.46 10.28
N ARG A 100 -9.73 -8.70 10.76
CA ARG A 100 -8.62 -7.70 10.77
C ARG A 100 -7.89 -7.54 9.44
N LEU A 101 -8.11 -8.41 8.46
CA LEU A 101 -7.53 -8.27 7.13
C LEU A 101 -8.22 -7.14 6.32
N ARG A 102 -7.41 -6.37 5.60
CA ARG A 102 -7.81 -5.39 4.58
C ARG A 102 -7.13 -5.77 3.26
N LEU A 103 -7.82 -5.67 2.13
CA LEU A 103 -7.19 -5.90 0.84
C LEU A 103 -7.02 -4.58 0.10
N GLY A 104 -5.78 -4.22 -0.23
CA GLY A 104 -5.51 -3.29 -1.31
C GLY A 104 -5.04 -4.07 -2.52
N VAL A 105 -5.63 -3.78 -3.66
CA VAL A 105 -5.31 -4.43 -4.92
C VAL A 105 -4.85 -3.42 -5.94
N GLY A 106 -3.96 -3.84 -6.80
CA GLY A 106 -3.50 -3.00 -7.90
C GLY A 106 -3.09 -3.83 -9.09
N ARG A 107 -2.91 -3.13 -10.19
CA ARG A 107 -2.47 -3.72 -11.45
C ARG A 107 -1.00 -4.16 -11.38
N GLY A 108 -0.20 -3.60 -10.48
CA GLY A 108 1.26 -3.71 -10.55
C GLY A 108 1.80 -2.89 -11.72
N GLY A 109 3.02 -3.18 -12.13
CA GLY A 109 3.58 -2.63 -13.37
C GLY A 109 3.83 -3.71 -14.41
N PRO A 110 4.14 -3.30 -15.64
CA PRO A 110 4.41 -4.20 -16.76
C PRO A 110 5.86 -4.73 -16.70
N TRP A 111 6.15 -5.53 -15.68
CA TRP A 111 7.51 -5.99 -15.38
C TRP A 111 7.73 -7.45 -15.77
N GLN A 112 8.99 -7.90 -15.66
CA GLN A 112 9.39 -9.29 -15.92
C GLN A 112 8.57 -10.34 -15.13
N ASP A 113 7.91 -9.95 -14.03
CA ASP A 113 7.04 -10.84 -13.26
C ASP A 113 5.87 -11.40 -14.08
N LEU A 114 5.34 -10.65 -15.04
CA LEU A 114 4.31 -11.12 -15.96
C LEU A 114 4.80 -12.28 -16.85
N GLU A 115 6.06 -12.25 -17.27
CA GLU A 115 6.69 -13.33 -18.02
C GLU A 115 6.97 -14.53 -17.11
N VAL A 116 7.59 -14.30 -15.95
CA VAL A 116 7.97 -15.35 -15.00
C VAL A 116 6.75 -16.12 -14.49
N PHE A 117 5.64 -15.43 -14.18
CA PHE A 117 4.40 -16.06 -13.74
C PHE A 117 3.51 -16.53 -14.91
N GLY A 118 3.91 -16.27 -16.16
CA GLY A 118 3.19 -16.71 -17.35
C GLY A 118 1.82 -16.05 -17.56
N THR A 119 1.57 -14.90 -16.93
CA THR A 119 0.30 -14.18 -17.08
C THR A 119 0.31 -13.25 -18.29
N GLY A 120 1.49 -12.73 -18.67
CA GLY A 120 1.72 -11.95 -19.87
C GLY A 120 1.13 -10.53 -19.86
N LEU A 121 1.51 -9.74 -20.86
CA LEU A 121 1.04 -8.36 -21.04
C LEU A 121 -0.49 -8.21 -21.15
N PRO A 122 -1.24 -9.08 -21.86
CA PRO A 122 -2.69 -8.93 -21.95
C PRO A 122 -3.37 -8.88 -20.58
N ARG A 123 -2.86 -9.67 -19.62
CA ARG A 123 -3.34 -9.69 -18.23
C ARG A 123 -3.19 -8.32 -17.56
N TYR A 124 -2.05 -7.67 -17.75
CA TYR A 124 -1.78 -6.32 -17.24
C TYR A 124 -2.64 -5.25 -17.94
N GLU A 125 -2.75 -5.30 -19.26
CA GLU A 125 -3.39 -4.24 -20.05
C GLU A 125 -4.91 -4.23 -19.90
N THR A 126 -5.53 -5.41 -19.99
CA THR A 126 -6.99 -5.56 -20.07
C THR A 126 -7.59 -6.41 -18.96
N GLY A 127 -6.79 -7.26 -18.30
CA GLY A 127 -7.29 -8.22 -17.32
C GLY A 127 -7.64 -7.64 -15.94
N PHE A 128 -7.18 -6.44 -15.61
CA PHE A 128 -7.35 -5.88 -14.26
C PHE A 128 -8.84 -5.75 -13.83
N ALA A 129 -9.71 -5.27 -14.72
CA ALA A 129 -11.14 -5.12 -14.43
C ALA A 129 -11.81 -6.48 -14.15
N GLU A 130 -11.60 -7.46 -15.03
CA GLU A 130 -12.11 -8.83 -14.86
C GLU A 130 -11.60 -9.46 -13.55
N SER A 131 -10.35 -9.15 -13.16
CA SER A 131 -9.77 -9.62 -11.89
C SER A 131 -10.50 -9.09 -10.67
N VAL A 132 -10.79 -7.79 -10.67
CA VAL A 132 -11.50 -7.13 -9.57
C VAL A 132 -12.92 -7.68 -9.48
N ASP A 133 -13.62 -7.81 -10.62
CA ASP A 133 -14.97 -8.34 -10.68
C ASP A 133 -15.04 -9.80 -10.18
N LEU A 134 -14.08 -10.64 -10.57
CA LEU A 134 -13.99 -12.01 -10.07
C LEU A 134 -13.63 -12.09 -8.58
N LEU A 135 -12.73 -11.23 -8.09
CA LEU A 135 -12.39 -11.17 -6.67
C LEU A 135 -13.61 -10.80 -5.82
N LEU A 136 -14.35 -9.77 -6.24
CA LEU A 136 -15.57 -9.34 -5.56
C LEU A 136 -16.67 -10.41 -5.61
N THR A 137 -16.84 -11.06 -6.76
CA THR A 137 -17.84 -12.13 -6.93
C THR A 137 -17.47 -13.34 -6.08
N ALA A 138 -16.21 -13.78 -6.11
CA ALA A 138 -15.71 -14.88 -5.28
C ALA A 138 -15.93 -14.62 -3.79
N ALA A 139 -15.72 -13.37 -3.34
CA ALA A 139 -15.97 -12.96 -1.97
C ALA A 139 -17.45 -13.02 -1.54
N THR A 140 -18.40 -13.29 -2.45
CA THR A 140 -19.80 -13.61 -2.10
C THR A 140 -20.04 -15.10 -1.80
N GLY A 141 -19.04 -15.95 -2.01
CA GLY A 141 -19.05 -17.37 -1.65
C GLY A 141 -19.24 -18.35 -2.82
N ARG A 142 -19.61 -17.89 -4.02
CA ARG A 142 -19.63 -18.70 -5.25
C ARG A 142 -19.19 -17.85 -6.44
N VAL A 143 -18.52 -18.46 -7.41
CA VAL A 143 -18.00 -17.75 -8.60
C VAL A 143 -17.85 -18.70 -9.78
N SER A 144 -18.12 -18.20 -10.98
CA SER A 144 -17.79 -18.79 -12.27
C SER A 144 -17.13 -17.72 -13.13
N ALA A 145 -16.47 -18.11 -14.22
CA ALA A 145 -15.93 -17.16 -15.19
C ALA A 145 -16.15 -17.66 -16.62
N GLU A 146 -16.49 -16.73 -17.50
CA GLU A 146 -16.60 -16.91 -18.96
C GLU A 146 -15.92 -15.74 -19.69
N GLY A 147 -14.92 -15.13 -19.03
CA GLY A 147 -14.21 -13.96 -19.55
C GLY A 147 -13.03 -14.34 -20.45
N SER A 148 -12.33 -13.33 -20.96
CA SER A 148 -11.19 -13.53 -21.85
C SER A 148 -9.92 -13.92 -21.10
N HIS A 149 -9.80 -13.55 -19.82
CA HIS A 149 -8.65 -13.91 -18.99
C HIS A 149 -8.93 -15.13 -18.11
N PHE A 150 -10.19 -15.38 -17.75
CA PHE A 150 -10.57 -16.52 -16.92
C PHE A 150 -11.82 -17.23 -17.45
N ALA A 151 -11.74 -18.55 -17.55
CA ALA A 151 -12.88 -19.41 -17.90
C ALA A 151 -12.91 -20.65 -17.00
N PHE A 152 -13.96 -20.79 -16.20
CA PHE A 152 -14.17 -21.97 -15.36
C PHE A 152 -15.64 -22.09 -14.92
N ARG A 153 -16.08 -23.34 -14.72
CA ARG A 153 -17.42 -23.67 -14.18
C ARG A 153 -17.61 -23.09 -12.79
N GLU A 154 -18.85 -22.89 -12.38
CA GLU A 154 -19.17 -22.42 -11.03
C GLU A 154 -18.55 -23.29 -9.93
N VAL A 155 -17.91 -22.61 -8.96
CA VAL A 155 -17.34 -23.20 -7.76
C VAL A 155 -17.82 -22.46 -6.51
N GLY A 156 -17.86 -23.15 -5.37
CA GLY A 156 -18.12 -22.54 -4.07
C GLY A 156 -16.81 -22.25 -3.36
N LEU A 157 -16.62 -21.02 -2.89
CA LEU A 157 -15.41 -20.61 -2.16
C LEU A 157 -15.31 -21.35 -0.82
N ARG A 158 -14.10 -21.75 -0.43
CA ARG A 158 -13.81 -22.28 0.90
C ARG A 158 -12.57 -21.61 1.50
N PRO A 159 -12.63 -21.17 2.78
CA PRO A 159 -13.83 -21.12 3.63
C PRO A 159 -14.88 -20.15 3.10
N VAL A 160 -16.13 -20.33 3.53
CA VAL A 160 -17.24 -19.46 3.11
C VAL A 160 -17.03 -18.08 3.74
N PRO A 161 -17.01 -16.97 2.95
CA PRO A 161 -16.89 -15.63 3.48
C PRO A 161 -17.93 -15.32 4.55
N GLN A 162 -17.49 -14.80 5.70
CA GLN A 162 -18.37 -14.46 6.83
C GLN A 162 -18.81 -12.98 6.84
N ARG A 163 -18.18 -12.14 6.00
CA ARG A 163 -18.51 -10.72 5.84
C ARG A 163 -18.25 -10.27 4.41
N SER A 164 -18.68 -9.06 4.07
CA SER A 164 -18.34 -8.44 2.79
C SER A 164 -16.85 -8.06 2.74
N LEU A 165 -16.24 -8.31 1.57
CA LEU A 165 -14.90 -7.86 1.27
C LEU A 165 -14.85 -6.34 1.13
N ASN A 166 -14.00 -5.70 1.93
CA ASN A 166 -13.63 -4.30 1.77
C ASN A 166 -12.28 -4.24 1.04
N VAL A 167 -12.31 -3.82 -0.21
CA VAL A 167 -11.12 -3.70 -1.06
C VAL A 167 -10.86 -2.24 -1.44
N VAL A 168 -9.60 -1.83 -1.43
CA VAL A 168 -9.16 -0.53 -1.96
C VAL A 168 -8.34 -0.74 -3.23
N VAL A 169 -8.51 0.14 -4.21
CA VAL A 169 -7.87 0.02 -5.53
C VAL A 169 -6.75 1.04 -5.68
N ALA A 170 -5.52 0.59 -5.88
CA ALA A 170 -4.41 1.48 -6.18
C ALA A 170 -4.58 2.12 -7.57
N CYS A 171 -4.31 3.42 -7.63
CA CYS A 171 -4.40 4.21 -8.84
C CYS A 171 -3.15 5.08 -9.05
N GLY A 172 -2.81 5.33 -10.31
CA GLY A 172 -1.65 6.12 -10.71
C GLY A 172 -1.93 7.59 -11.00
N GLY A 173 -3.08 8.13 -10.53
CA GLY A 173 -3.48 9.52 -10.76
C GLY A 173 -4.89 9.67 -11.36
N PRO A 174 -5.34 10.92 -11.59
CA PRO A 174 -6.74 11.25 -11.87
C PRO A 174 -7.27 10.71 -13.20
N THR A 175 -6.40 10.54 -14.20
CA THR A 175 -6.77 10.03 -15.53
C THR A 175 -6.64 8.52 -15.67
N SER A 176 -6.21 7.83 -14.61
CA SER A 176 -5.96 6.39 -14.68
C SER A 176 -7.26 5.60 -14.82
N SER A 177 -7.24 4.55 -15.64
CA SER A 177 -8.39 3.64 -15.82
C SER A 177 -8.82 2.96 -14.53
N ALA A 178 -7.93 2.85 -13.55
CA ALA A 178 -8.20 2.34 -12.21
C ALA A 178 -9.18 3.24 -11.43
N VAL A 179 -9.11 4.57 -11.58
CA VAL A 179 -10.06 5.50 -10.93
C VAL A 179 -11.47 5.27 -11.46
N ARG A 180 -11.63 5.22 -12.79
CA ARG A 180 -12.93 4.95 -13.41
C ARG A 180 -13.50 3.60 -12.99
N LEU A 181 -12.69 2.54 -13.05
CA LEU A 181 -13.10 1.20 -12.61
C LEU A 181 -13.57 1.21 -11.15
N ALA A 182 -12.77 1.82 -10.26
CA ALA A 182 -13.10 1.90 -8.85
C ALA A 182 -14.41 2.68 -8.61
N ALA A 183 -14.63 3.79 -9.32
CA ALA A 183 -15.86 4.57 -9.23
C ALA A 183 -17.09 3.77 -9.68
N GLU A 184 -17.01 3.09 -10.83
CA GLU A 184 -18.09 2.22 -11.33
C GLU A 184 -18.43 1.08 -10.36
N ARG A 185 -17.44 0.57 -9.62
CA ARG A 185 -17.60 -0.51 -8.63
C ARG A 185 -17.77 -0.02 -7.19
N LYS A 186 -17.82 1.30 -6.97
CA LYS A 186 -17.91 1.94 -5.65
C LYS A 186 -16.82 1.50 -4.66
N LEU A 187 -15.61 1.28 -5.18
CA LEU A 187 -14.45 0.86 -4.40
C LEU A 187 -13.60 2.08 -4.01
N PRO A 188 -13.18 2.22 -2.75
CA PRO A 188 -12.26 3.28 -2.39
C PRO A 188 -10.91 3.15 -3.12
N LEU A 189 -10.20 4.27 -3.18
CA LEU A 189 -8.90 4.38 -3.86
C LEU A 189 -7.77 4.30 -2.85
N LEU A 190 -6.64 3.73 -3.26
CA LEU A 190 -5.36 3.84 -2.60
C LEU A 190 -4.47 4.79 -3.40
N LEU A 191 -4.27 6.00 -2.87
CA LEU A 191 -3.52 7.09 -3.50
C LEU A 191 -2.02 6.95 -3.19
N GLY A 192 -1.20 7.03 -4.24
CA GLY A 192 0.23 6.75 -4.17
C GLY A 192 1.08 7.83 -3.50
N LEU A 193 2.23 7.40 -2.98
CA LEU A 193 3.25 8.24 -2.34
C LEU A 193 3.84 9.32 -3.28
N HIS A 194 3.80 9.10 -4.59
CA HIS A 194 4.40 10.00 -5.58
C HIS A 194 3.60 11.27 -5.85
N ALA A 195 2.32 11.28 -5.49
CA ALA A 195 1.37 12.36 -5.75
C ALA A 195 1.36 13.38 -4.59
N ASP A 196 1.28 14.66 -4.94
CA ASP A 196 1.05 15.73 -3.97
C ASP A 196 -0.44 15.86 -3.62
N ASP A 197 -0.78 16.78 -2.71
CA ASP A 197 -2.17 17.00 -2.30
C ASP A 197 -3.08 17.49 -3.42
N ALA A 198 -2.56 18.25 -4.39
CA ALA A 198 -3.37 18.74 -5.50
C ALA A 198 -3.73 17.59 -6.46
N GLU A 199 -2.76 16.73 -6.77
CA GLU A 199 -2.97 15.54 -7.59
C GLU A 199 -3.88 14.52 -6.87
N LYS A 200 -3.68 14.31 -5.56
CA LYS A 200 -4.57 13.47 -4.74
C LYS A 200 -6.00 14.00 -4.72
N ALA A 201 -6.19 15.31 -4.51
CA ALA A 201 -7.51 15.93 -4.53
C ALA A 201 -8.17 15.82 -5.92
N ALA A 202 -7.42 16.04 -7.00
CA ALA A 202 -7.91 15.84 -8.37
C ALA A 202 -8.31 14.38 -8.62
N THR A 203 -7.57 13.42 -8.05
CA THR A 203 -7.88 11.99 -8.17
C THR A 203 -9.16 11.62 -7.43
N VAL A 204 -9.36 12.15 -6.21
CA VAL A 204 -10.62 11.99 -5.45
C VAL A 204 -11.79 12.66 -6.17
N ALA A 205 -11.58 13.84 -6.75
CA ALA A 205 -12.60 14.52 -7.54
C ALA A 205 -12.98 13.74 -8.82
N ALA A 206 -12.00 13.12 -9.49
CA ALA A 206 -12.23 12.27 -10.66
C ALA A 206 -13.02 10.99 -10.32
N TYR A 207 -12.89 10.47 -9.10
CA TYR A 207 -13.74 9.38 -8.60
C TYR A 207 -15.21 9.82 -8.43
N GLY A 208 -15.44 11.07 -8.00
CA GLY A 208 -16.73 11.74 -8.13
C GLY A 208 -17.80 11.41 -7.08
N ALA A 209 -17.48 10.63 -6.04
CA ALA A 209 -18.42 10.30 -4.96
C ALA A 209 -17.70 10.14 -3.61
N PRO A 210 -18.38 10.32 -2.46
CA PRO A 210 -17.79 10.05 -1.15
C PRO A 210 -17.39 8.57 -1.01
N ALA A 211 -16.14 8.32 -0.63
CA ALA A 211 -15.65 6.99 -0.28
C ALA A 211 -14.49 7.08 0.73
N ALA A 212 -14.22 5.97 1.42
CA ALA A 212 -13.14 5.86 2.40
C ALA A 212 -11.78 5.66 1.71
N HIS A 213 -11.37 6.62 0.86
CA HIS A 213 -10.06 6.59 0.18
C HIS A 213 -8.92 6.55 1.19
N VAL A 214 -7.79 5.98 0.79
CA VAL A 214 -6.57 5.84 1.59
C VAL A 214 -5.44 6.61 0.92
N SER A 215 -4.72 7.44 1.67
CA SER A 215 -3.59 8.23 1.17
C SER A 215 -2.27 7.71 1.71
N THR A 216 -1.31 7.43 0.83
CA THR A 216 0.05 7.06 1.22
C THR A 216 0.91 8.31 1.35
N VAL A 217 1.67 8.43 2.44
CA VAL A 217 2.59 9.55 2.70
C VAL A 217 3.92 9.04 3.25
N LEU A 218 5.02 9.75 3.02
CA LEU A 218 6.27 9.53 3.75
C LEU A 218 6.13 10.22 5.11
N CYS A 219 6.51 9.59 6.21
CA CYS A 219 6.53 10.27 7.50
C CYS A 219 7.83 10.01 8.24
N GLN A 220 8.58 11.08 8.50
CA GLN A 220 9.80 11.04 9.30
C GLN A 220 9.81 12.21 10.28
N VAL A 221 9.81 11.90 11.57
CA VAL A 221 9.69 12.91 12.63
C VAL A 221 11.05 13.18 13.27
N GLY A 222 11.44 14.45 13.29
CA GLY A 222 12.65 14.95 13.96
C GLY A 222 13.19 16.25 13.36
N ASP A 223 14.01 16.94 14.15
CA ASP A 223 14.61 18.22 13.74
C ASP A 223 15.56 18.06 12.54
N ASP A 224 16.15 16.87 12.40
CA ASP A 224 17.02 16.47 11.30
C ASP A 224 16.34 15.53 10.30
N ALA A 225 15.01 15.38 10.34
CA ALA A 225 14.26 14.39 9.57
C ALA A 225 14.59 14.42 8.07
N SER A 226 14.64 15.61 7.45
CA SER A 226 14.99 15.73 6.04
C SER A 226 16.42 15.27 5.75
N ALA A 227 17.37 15.52 6.67
CA ALA A 227 18.75 15.04 6.53
C ALA A 227 18.85 13.52 6.69
N VAL A 228 18.03 12.92 7.56
CA VAL A 228 17.89 11.46 7.71
C VAL A 228 17.39 10.84 6.41
N VAL A 229 16.29 11.37 5.85
CA VAL A 229 15.69 10.87 4.60
C VAL A 229 16.66 11.02 3.42
N ARG A 230 17.28 12.19 3.26
CA ARG A 230 18.25 12.47 2.17
C ARG A 230 19.48 11.56 2.19
N ARG A 231 19.85 11.03 3.35
CA ARG A 231 20.99 10.12 3.48
C ARG A 231 20.64 8.70 3.03
N ALA A 232 19.40 8.28 3.24
CA ALA A 232 19.01 6.87 3.08
C ALA A 232 18.29 6.60 1.75
N LEU A 233 17.30 7.43 1.39
CA LEU A 233 16.41 7.15 0.26
C LEU A 233 17.11 7.12 -1.10
N PRO A 234 18.01 8.05 -1.46
CA PRO A 234 18.56 8.07 -2.81
C PRO A 234 19.31 6.79 -3.19
N GLY A 235 20.06 6.20 -2.25
CA GLY A 235 20.76 4.93 -2.48
C GLY A 235 19.79 3.76 -2.67
N TRP A 236 18.77 3.65 -1.80
CA TRP A 236 17.74 2.62 -1.93
C TRP A 236 16.93 2.76 -3.22
N LEU A 237 16.57 3.99 -3.59
CA LEU A 237 15.87 4.28 -4.84
C LEU A 237 16.74 4.00 -6.06
N SER A 238 18.03 4.33 -6.04
CA SER A 238 18.95 4.04 -7.15
C SER A 238 19.05 2.54 -7.40
N ASP A 239 19.31 1.75 -6.35
CA ASP A 239 19.43 0.29 -6.48
C ASP A 239 18.10 -0.35 -6.90
N GLY A 240 16.99 0.12 -6.32
CA GLY A 240 15.66 -0.37 -6.62
C GLY A 240 15.18 -0.05 -8.04
N LEU A 241 15.33 1.20 -8.46
CA LEU A 241 14.91 1.67 -9.79
C LEU A 241 15.79 1.08 -10.90
N ALA A 242 17.10 0.94 -10.68
CA ALA A 242 18.02 0.33 -11.64
C ALA A 242 17.72 -1.16 -11.91
N ALA A 243 17.12 -1.86 -10.94
CA ALA A 243 16.73 -3.26 -11.07
C ALA A 243 15.37 -3.47 -11.77
N HIS A 244 14.72 -2.40 -12.24
CA HIS A 244 13.46 -2.54 -12.98
C HIS A 244 13.72 -3.11 -14.37
N VAL A 245 13.14 -4.28 -14.64
CA VAL A 245 13.16 -4.92 -15.96
C VAL A 245 11.73 -4.94 -16.51
N PRO A 246 11.41 -4.14 -17.53
CA PRO A 246 10.12 -4.22 -18.21
C PRO A 246 9.99 -5.53 -18.99
N VAL A 247 8.75 -5.97 -19.20
CA VAL A 247 8.44 -7.18 -19.98
C VAL A 247 8.58 -6.97 -21.50
N ASP A 248 8.68 -5.72 -21.94
CA ASP A 248 8.89 -5.32 -23.33
C ASP A 248 9.81 -4.09 -23.40
N ASP A 249 9.97 -3.51 -24.59
CA ASP A 249 10.86 -2.37 -24.84
C ASP A 249 10.33 -1.02 -24.30
N ARG A 250 9.27 -1.01 -23.49
CA ARG A 250 8.73 0.24 -22.95
C ARG A 250 9.75 0.91 -22.03
N PRO A 251 9.90 2.24 -22.11
CA PRO A 251 10.83 2.95 -21.25
C PRO A 251 10.39 2.81 -19.79
N GLY A 252 11.34 2.43 -18.93
CA GLY A 252 11.15 2.48 -17.48
C GLY A 252 10.96 3.92 -16.99
N PRO A 253 10.41 4.11 -15.78
CA PRO A 253 10.29 5.43 -15.19
C PRO A 253 11.69 6.03 -14.94
N ALA A 254 12.07 7.02 -15.74
CA ALA A 254 13.28 7.81 -15.49
C ALA A 254 12.99 8.85 -14.41
N ARG A 255 13.29 8.51 -13.15
CA ARG A 255 13.28 9.47 -12.05
C ARG A 255 14.67 9.53 -11.46
N ASP A 256 15.24 10.72 -11.38
CA ASP A 256 16.46 10.93 -10.60
C ASP A 256 16.15 10.64 -9.11
N PRO A 257 16.90 9.71 -8.46
CA PRO A 257 16.63 9.34 -7.08
C PRO A 257 16.75 10.49 -6.07
N TRP A 258 17.61 11.48 -6.34
CA TRP A 258 17.82 12.63 -5.46
C TRP A 258 16.70 13.64 -5.62
N GLU A 259 16.36 14.03 -6.85
CA GLU A 259 15.22 14.90 -7.13
C GLU A 259 13.92 14.30 -6.61
N TYR A 260 13.74 12.98 -6.76
CA TYR A 260 12.57 12.30 -6.22
C TYR A 260 12.54 12.31 -4.69
N THR A 261 13.70 12.13 -4.04
CA THR A 261 13.81 12.25 -2.58
C THR A 261 13.49 13.67 -2.10
N GLU A 262 13.99 14.71 -2.78
CA GLU A 262 13.67 16.10 -2.46
C GLU A 262 12.17 16.38 -2.61
N LYS A 263 11.56 15.89 -3.70
CA LYS A 263 10.10 15.98 -3.90
C LYS A 263 9.37 15.34 -2.72
N LEU A 264 9.76 14.12 -2.32
CA LEU A 264 9.10 13.42 -1.21
C LEU A 264 9.24 14.19 0.11
N CYS A 265 10.40 14.74 0.43
CA CYS A 265 10.59 15.60 1.60
C CYS A 265 9.71 16.86 1.56
N ALA A 266 9.49 17.43 0.38
CA ALA A 266 8.73 18.66 0.23
C ALA A 266 7.21 18.48 0.34
N ILE A 267 6.67 17.35 -0.11
CA ILE A 267 5.21 17.14 -0.20
C ILE A 267 4.63 16.33 0.97
N HIS A 268 5.46 15.80 1.87
CA HIS A 268 5.06 14.86 2.93
C HIS A 268 5.48 15.33 4.34
N PRO A 269 4.90 14.77 5.42
CA PRO A 269 5.28 15.12 6.80
C PRO A 269 6.69 14.63 7.17
N VAL A 270 7.69 15.44 6.83
CA VAL A 270 9.11 15.23 7.14
C VAL A 270 9.63 16.46 7.87
N GLY A 271 9.89 16.34 9.16
CA GLY A 271 10.33 17.46 10.01
C GLY A 271 9.99 17.29 11.49
N PRO A 272 10.03 18.37 12.29
CA PRO A 272 9.57 18.38 13.68
C PRO A 272 8.09 17.96 13.80
N VAL A 273 7.67 17.61 15.02
CA VAL A 273 6.33 17.09 15.32
C VAL A 273 5.25 18.05 14.84
N GLU A 274 5.37 19.34 15.15
CA GLU A 274 4.38 20.36 14.82
C GLU A 274 4.22 20.51 13.30
N GLN A 275 5.34 20.46 12.57
CA GLN A 275 5.32 20.48 11.11
C GLN A 275 4.63 19.25 10.55
N CYS A 276 4.94 18.05 11.07
CA CYS A 276 4.31 16.81 10.61
C CYS A 276 2.79 16.81 10.85
N VAL A 277 2.35 17.26 12.03
CA VAL A 277 0.93 17.41 12.36
C VAL A 277 0.25 18.39 11.41
N GLU A 278 0.85 19.56 11.16
CA GLU A 278 0.26 20.56 10.26
C GLU A 278 0.19 20.07 8.80
N THR A 279 1.24 19.41 8.31
CA THR A 279 1.25 18.84 6.96
C THR A 279 0.16 17.79 6.80
N LEU A 280 0.03 16.86 7.75
CA LEU A 280 -1.03 15.85 7.74
C LEU A 280 -2.42 16.48 7.81
N ARG A 281 -2.62 17.43 8.71
CA ARG A 281 -3.88 18.17 8.87
C ARG A 281 -4.27 18.90 7.58
N THR A 282 -3.33 19.55 6.93
CA THR A 282 -3.56 20.23 5.65
C THR A 282 -3.86 19.24 4.53
N SER A 283 -3.14 18.12 4.45
CA SER A 283 -3.38 17.09 3.44
C SER A 283 -4.77 16.46 3.56
N LEU A 284 -5.20 16.13 4.79
CA LEU A 284 -6.55 15.59 5.06
C LEU A 284 -7.64 16.54 4.59
N ARG A 285 -7.57 17.83 4.96
CA ARG A 285 -8.52 18.86 4.49
C ARG A 285 -8.54 19.03 2.99
N ARG A 286 -7.36 19.10 2.35
CA ARG A 286 -7.25 19.37 0.90
C ARG A 286 -7.75 18.21 0.05
N THR A 287 -7.53 16.99 0.51
CA THR A 287 -7.85 15.78 -0.25
C THR A 287 -9.22 15.19 0.11
N GLY A 288 -9.77 15.52 1.28
CA GLY A 288 -10.99 14.93 1.81
C GLY A 288 -10.82 13.47 2.27
N VAL A 289 -9.57 12.97 2.30
CA VAL A 289 -9.25 11.61 2.74
C VAL A 289 -9.37 11.51 4.26
N SER A 290 -9.86 10.37 4.75
CA SER A 290 -10.01 10.11 6.19
C SER A 290 -9.12 8.97 6.72
N HIS A 291 -8.31 8.36 5.85
CA HIS A 291 -7.36 7.29 6.18
C HIS A 291 -6.00 7.57 5.54
N VAL A 292 -4.96 7.72 6.36
CA VAL A 292 -3.57 7.92 5.90
C VAL A 292 -2.71 6.73 6.32
N ILE A 293 -1.88 6.22 5.41
CA ILE A 293 -0.88 5.19 5.70
C ILE A 293 0.52 5.76 5.48
N MET A 294 1.39 5.61 6.48
CA MET A 294 2.66 6.32 6.56
C MET A 294 3.82 5.39 6.24
N PHE A 295 4.56 5.66 5.18
CA PHE A 295 5.87 5.07 4.94
C PHE A 295 6.86 5.60 5.99
N VAL A 296 7.30 4.72 6.89
CA VAL A 296 8.11 5.05 8.08
C VAL A 296 9.55 4.53 8.01
N GLU A 297 9.92 3.89 6.91
CA GLU A 297 11.26 3.32 6.70
C GLU A 297 12.27 4.37 6.19
N GLY A 298 11.96 5.67 6.33
CA GLY A 298 12.72 6.76 5.72
C GLY A 298 14.17 6.91 6.20
N SER A 299 14.49 6.37 7.37
CA SER A 299 15.87 6.32 7.90
C SER A 299 16.72 5.20 7.30
N GLY A 300 16.11 4.19 6.68
CA GLY A 300 16.78 3.02 6.14
C GLY A 300 17.37 2.05 7.17
N THR A 301 17.27 2.33 8.47
CA THR A 301 17.81 1.49 9.55
C THR A 301 16.69 0.90 10.42
N PRO A 302 16.84 -0.33 10.94
CA PRO A 302 15.86 -0.93 11.83
C PRO A 302 15.56 -0.06 13.06
N GLU A 303 16.60 0.48 13.69
CA GLU A 303 16.49 1.29 14.91
C GLU A 303 15.82 2.63 14.62
N GLY A 304 16.18 3.27 13.50
CA GLY A 304 15.58 4.53 13.08
C GLY A 304 14.10 4.38 12.73
N THR A 305 13.72 3.28 12.07
CA THR A 305 12.30 2.95 11.80
C THR A 305 11.51 2.74 13.09
N LEU A 306 12.03 1.96 14.03
CA LEU A 306 11.34 1.70 15.31
C LEU A 306 11.21 2.98 16.14
N ALA A 307 12.26 3.81 16.20
CA ALA A 307 12.23 5.10 16.88
C ALA A 307 11.20 6.05 16.24
N ASN A 308 11.15 6.11 14.90
CA ASN A 308 10.19 6.93 14.18
C ASN A 308 8.74 6.48 14.44
N ILE A 309 8.46 5.17 14.39
CA ILE A 309 7.13 4.61 14.73
C ILE A 309 6.72 5.00 16.16
N ALA A 310 7.61 4.80 17.13
CA ALA A 310 7.35 5.15 18.53
C ALA A 310 7.05 6.64 18.69
N ARG A 311 7.83 7.50 18.01
CA ARG A 311 7.66 8.95 18.05
C ARG A 311 6.35 9.43 17.43
N ILE A 312 5.99 8.88 16.26
CA ILE A 312 4.69 9.17 15.62
C ILE A 312 3.55 8.78 16.56
N GLY A 313 3.62 7.59 17.17
CA GLY A 313 2.60 7.11 18.10
C GLY A 313 2.46 7.95 19.37
N ALA A 314 3.58 8.43 19.92
CA ALA A 314 3.59 9.20 21.17
C ALA A 314 3.24 10.68 20.98
N GLU A 315 3.64 11.29 19.86
CA GLU A 315 3.59 12.75 19.71
C GLU A 315 2.64 13.20 18.58
N VAL A 316 2.62 12.50 17.43
CA VAL A 316 1.85 12.92 16.25
C VAL A 316 0.41 12.40 16.29
N LEU A 317 0.19 11.11 16.58
CA LEU A 317 -1.15 10.52 16.60
C LEU A 317 -2.05 11.16 17.66
N PRO A 318 -1.61 11.41 18.91
CA PRO A 318 -2.45 12.05 19.92
C PRO A 318 -2.81 13.49 19.52
N ALA A 319 -1.86 14.24 18.94
CA ALA A 319 -2.11 15.60 18.45
C ALA A 319 -3.17 15.60 17.34
N LEU A 320 -3.09 14.69 16.37
CA LEU A 320 -4.09 14.58 15.29
C LEU A 320 -5.46 14.13 15.81
N ARG A 321 -5.50 13.16 16.72
CA ARG A 321 -6.74 12.63 17.31
C ARG A 321 -7.41 13.62 18.28
N GLY A 322 -6.65 14.55 18.86
CA GLY A 322 -7.16 15.62 19.72
C GLY A 322 -7.80 16.80 18.97
N LEU A 323 -7.64 16.88 17.64
CA LEU A 323 -8.26 17.93 16.83
C LEU A 323 -9.77 17.68 16.67
N ALA A 324 -10.56 18.75 16.73
CA ALA A 324 -11.98 18.68 16.46
C ALA A 324 -12.23 18.18 15.00
N PRO A 325 -13.30 17.41 14.74
CA PRO A 325 -13.61 16.95 13.39
C PRO A 325 -13.75 18.07 12.35
N SER A 326 -14.12 19.29 12.77
CA SER A 326 -14.22 20.47 11.92
C SER A 326 -12.88 21.15 11.59
N SER A 327 -11.80 20.75 12.24
CA SER A 327 -10.44 21.29 12.05
C SER A 327 -9.56 20.40 11.16
N LEU A 328 -10.13 19.27 10.73
CA LEU A 328 -9.52 18.15 10.02
C LEU A 328 -10.10 17.99 8.62
#